data_AF-A0A4R2BKX1-F1
#
_entry.id   AF-A0A4R2BKX1-F1
#
_cell.length_a   1.000
_cell.length_b   1.000
_cell.length_c   1.000
_cell.angle_alpha   90.00
_cell.angle_beta   90.00
_cell.angle_gamma   90.00
#
_symmetry.space_group_name_H-M   'P 1'
#
loop_
_entity.id
_entity.type
_entity.pdbx_description
1 polymer ?
#
loop_
_entity_poly.entity_id
_entity_poly.type
_entity_poly.pdbx_seq_one_letter_code
_entity_poly.pdbx_strand_id
1 'polypeptide(L)'
;MEIYQLLLWIVFPYSVAAVVGMGLIWQLDAPGGNNDNSKSQYVIKAVLRTMLILSALSGFWMMHFSDDSHHLLLWVASLIQFKPDLNLITNSSIILRAHFIIVFLFLLLLAFTNKVTYIYKPHLYIKSLMAKSD
;
A
#
# COMPACT_ATOMS: atom_id res chain seq x y z
N MET A 1 25.49 3.29 10.01
CA MET A 1 24.23 2.81 9.40
C MET A 1 24.57 2.11 8.10
N GLU A 2 23.98 0.96 7.85
CA GLU A 2 24.15 0.27 6.58
C GLU A 2 23.24 0.91 5.53
N ILE A 3 23.79 1.26 4.36
CA ILE A 3 23.10 2.07 3.34
C ILE A 3 21.76 1.47 2.88
N TYR A 4 21.63 0.14 2.95
CA TYR A 4 20.39 -0.55 2.61
C TYR A 4 19.22 -0.19 3.56
N GLN A 5 19.48 0.06 4.85
CA GLN A 5 18.42 0.41 5.81
C GLN A 5 17.83 1.78 5.49
N LEU A 6 18.69 2.72 5.10
CA LEU A 6 18.27 4.05 4.68
C LEU A 6 17.46 3.98 3.38
N LEU A 7 17.91 3.20 2.41
CA LEU A 7 17.15 2.99 1.17
C LEU A 7 15.78 2.36 1.42
N LEU A 8 15.73 1.30 2.23
CA LEU A 8 14.50 0.53 2.46
C LEU A 8 13.49 1.24 3.37
N TRP A 9 13.96 1.94 4.40
CA TRP A 9 13.09 2.50 5.44
C TRP A 9 12.90 4.00 5.36
N ILE A 10 13.62 4.69 4.47
CA ILE A 10 13.46 6.13 4.25
C ILE A 10 13.11 6.37 2.78
N VAL A 11 14.02 6.05 1.87
CA VAL A 11 13.86 6.39 0.45
C VAL A 11 12.66 5.68 -0.17
N PHE A 12 12.50 4.38 0.10
CA PHE A 12 11.42 3.58 -0.49
C PHE A 12 10.03 4.08 -0.06
N PRO A 13 9.70 4.28 1.25
CA PRO A 13 8.42 4.85 1.66
C PRO A 13 8.08 6.19 1.00
N TYR A 14 9.03 7.14 0.95
CA TYR A 14 8.79 8.43 0.30
C TYR A 14 8.63 8.31 -1.21
N SER A 15 9.38 7.42 -1.86
CA SER A 15 9.26 7.16 -3.29
C SER A 15 7.88 6.58 -3.61
N VAL A 16 7.40 5.63 -2.81
CA VAL A 16 6.05 5.06 -2.96
C VAL A 16 4.99 6.14 -2.76
N ALA A 17 5.11 6.98 -1.73
CA ALA A 17 4.19 8.08 -1.50
C ALA A 17 4.14 9.06 -2.69
N ALA A 18 5.30 9.40 -3.27
CA ALA A 18 5.39 10.24 -4.45
C ALA A 18 4.71 9.61 -5.68
N VAL A 19 4.96 8.32 -5.93
CA VAL A 19 4.35 7.59 -7.05
C VAL A 19 2.83 7.47 -6.88
N VAL A 20 2.34 7.19 -5.67
CA VAL A 20 0.91 7.17 -5.37
C VAL A 20 0.27 8.55 -5.60
N GLY A 21 0.93 9.62 -5.13
CA GLY A 21 0.48 10.99 -5.37
C GLY A 21 0.36 11.31 -6.85
N MET A 22 1.38 10.98 -7.65
CA MET A 22 1.34 11.15 -9.11
C MET A 22 0.26 10.29 -9.77
N GLY A 23 0.12 9.02 -9.38
CA GLY A 23 -0.89 8.12 -9.91
C GLY A 23 -2.32 8.59 -9.64
N LEU A 24 -2.56 9.23 -8.49
CA LEU A 24 -3.83 9.87 -8.16
C LEU A 24 -4.12 11.06 -9.08
N ILE A 25 -3.13 11.92 -9.33
CA ILE A 25 -3.27 13.09 -10.22
C ILE A 25 -3.57 12.62 -11.66
N TRP A 26 -2.79 11.67 -12.18
CA TRP A 26 -2.96 11.19 -13.56
C TRP A 26 -4.29 10.49 -13.84
N GLN A 27 -4.93 9.91 -12.83
CA GLN A 27 -6.25 9.28 -13.02
C GLN A 27 -7.42 10.26 -13.07
N LEU A 28 -7.25 11.47 -12.54
CA LEU A 28 -8.26 12.52 -12.68
C LEU A 28 -8.42 12.97 -14.14
N ASP A 29 -7.32 12.89 -14.92
CA ASP A 29 -7.27 13.34 -16.32
C ASP A 29 -7.53 12.22 -17.35
N ALA A 30 -7.56 10.95 -16.92
CA ALA A 30 -7.75 9.81 -17.83
C ALA A 30 -9.25 9.55 -18.07
N PRO A 31 -9.76 9.68 -19.32
CA PRO A 31 -11.15 9.37 -19.63
C PRO A 31 -11.41 7.88 -19.33
N GLY A 32 -12.37 7.62 -18.45
CA GLY A 32 -12.77 6.28 -18.03
C GLY A 32 -13.33 5.47 -19.19
N GLY A 33 -12.47 4.80 -19.95
CA GLY A 33 -12.89 4.07 -21.15
C GLY A 33 -11.93 3.01 -21.67
N ASN A 34 -10.86 2.67 -20.96
CA ASN A 34 -9.97 1.61 -21.42
C ASN A 34 -10.56 0.23 -21.09
N ASN A 35 -10.98 -0.44 -22.16
CA ASN A 35 -11.59 -1.75 -22.22
C ASN A 35 -10.77 -2.78 -21.41
N ASP A 36 -11.39 -3.31 -20.36
CA ASP A 36 -10.79 -3.88 -19.15
C ASP A 36 -10.37 -5.37 -19.33
N ASN A 37 -10.05 -5.78 -20.58
CA ASN A 37 -10.10 -7.18 -21.04
C ASN A 37 -8.77 -7.76 -21.55
N SER A 38 -7.62 -7.16 -21.22
CA SER A 38 -6.32 -7.75 -21.59
C SER A 38 -5.86 -8.80 -20.55
N LYS A 39 -5.23 -9.89 -21.01
CA LYS A 39 -4.64 -10.93 -20.12
C LYS A 39 -3.67 -10.34 -19.08
N SER A 40 -2.95 -9.28 -19.45
CA SER A 40 -2.03 -8.56 -18.55
C SER A 40 -2.77 -7.89 -17.39
N GLN A 41 -3.94 -7.28 -17.63
CA GLN A 41 -4.73 -6.67 -16.56
C GLN A 41 -5.31 -7.72 -15.59
N TYR A 42 -5.63 -8.92 -16.07
CA TYR A 42 -6.09 -10.00 -15.20
C TYR A 42 -4.99 -10.40 -14.19
N VAL A 43 -3.75 -10.55 -14.65
CA VAL A 43 -2.60 -10.87 -13.78
C VAL A 43 -2.37 -9.75 -12.76
N ILE A 44 -2.37 -8.49 -13.19
CA ILE A 44 -2.20 -7.35 -12.30
C ILE A 44 -3.32 -7.29 -11.25
N LYS A 45 -4.58 -7.50 -11.65
CA LYS A 45 -5.74 -7.55 -10.74
C LYS A 45 -5.61 -8.70 -9.73
N ALA A 46 -5.16 -9.88 -10.17
CA ALA A 46 -4.94 -11.03 -9.31
C ALA A 46 -3.83 -10.74 -8.28
N VAL A 47 -2.70 -10.19 -8.71
CA VAL A 47 -1.57 -9.80 -7.83
C VAL A 47 -1.99 -8.72 -6.84
N LEU A 48 -2.75 -7.70 -7.26
CA LEU A 48 -3.27 -6.68 -6.35
C LEU A 48 -4.21 -7.28 -5.31
N ARG A 49 -5.07 -8.21 -5.71
CA ARG A 49 -6.00 -8.88 -4.80
C ARG A 49 -5.25 -9.73 -3.78
N THR A 50 -4.22 -10.49 -4.20
CA THR A 50 -3.41 -11.28 -3.27
C THR A 50 -2.62 -10.39 -2.32
N MET A 51 -2.01 -9.31 -2.82
CA MET A 51 -1.31 -8.30 -2.00
C MET A 51 -2.24 -7.65 -0.97
N LEU A 52 -3.47 -7.31 -1.36
CA LEU A 52 -4.48 -6.75 -0.45
C LEU A 52 -4.84 -7.75 0.65
N ILE A 53 -5.09 -9.01 0.30
CA ILE A 53 -5.40 -10.08 1.26
C ILE A 53 -4.22 -10.29 2.21
N LEU A 54 -2.98 -10.36 1.70
CA LEU A 54 -1.79 -10.49 2.54
C LEU A 54 -1.64 -9.29 3.48
N SER A 55 -1.87 -8.07 3.00
CA SER A 55 -1.78 -6.85 3.81
C SER A 55 -2.83 -6.88 4.93
N ALA A 56 -4.07 -7.25 4.62
CA ALA A 56 -5.14 -7.35 5.59
C ALA A 56 -4.87 -8.44 6.63
N LEU A 57 -4.42 -9.63 6.20
CA LEU A 57 -4.13 -10.74 7.08
C LEU A 57 -2.94 -10.45 8.01
N SER A 58 -1.87 -9.86 7.48
CA SER A 58 -0.70 -9.47 8.29
C SER A 58 -1.03 -8.34 9.26
N GLY A 59 -1.84 -7.35 8.85
CA GLY A 59 -2.33 -6.30 9.75
C GLY A 59 -3.21 -6.84 10.88
N PHE A 60 -4.15 -7.74 10.55
CA PHE A 60 -5.01 -8.40 11.54
C PHE A 60 -4.18 -9.24 12.52
N TRP A 61 -3.23 -10.03 12.00
CA TRP A 61 -2.33 -10.82 12.82
C TRP A 61 -1.54 -9.93 13.80
N MET A 62 -1.00 -8.81 13.31
CA MET A 62 -0.29 -7.86 14.14
C MET A 62 -1.17 -7.27 15.24
N MET A 63 -2.40 -6.85 14.93
CA MET A 63 -3.29 -6.26 15.92
C MET A 63 -3.69 -7.23 17.05
N HIS A 64 -3.84 -8.52 16.75
CA HIS A 64 -4.29 -9.51 17.73
C HIS A 64 -3.17 -10.27 18.45
N PHE A 65 -2.02 -10.43 17.81
CA PHE A 65 -0.95 -11.32 18.31
C PHE A 65 0.38 -10.60 18.56
N SER A 66 0.48 -9.29 18.30
CA SER A 66 1.72 -8.54 18.49
C SER A 66 1.51 -7.21 19.21
N ASP A 67 2.27 -7.00 20.28
CA ASP A 67 2.31 -5.71 20.99
C ASP A 67 3.04 -4.61 20.19
N ASP A 68 3.59 -4.93 19.02
CA ASP A 68 4.33 -4.00 18.15
C ASP A 68 3.42 -3.00 17.40
N SER A 69 2.10 -3.09 17.55
CA SER A 69 1.14 -2.19 16.91
C SER A 69 1.40 -0.71 17.24
N HIS A 70 1.86 -0.41 18.45
CA HIS A 70 2.23 0.95 18.84
C HIS A 70 3.50 1.44 18.12
N HIS A 71 4.50 0.56 17.95
CA HIS A 71 5.74 0.88 17.23
C HIS A 71 5.47 1.15 15.75
N LEU A 72 4.53 0.43 15.15
CA LEU A 72 4.03 0.68 13.79
C LEU A 72 3.54 2.12 13.65
N LEU A 73 2.60 2.53 14.51
CA LEU A 73 1.98 3.84 14.43
C LEU A 73 2.99 4.97 14.68
N LEU A 74 3.88 4.80 15.67
CA LEU A 74 4.93 5.77 15.95
C LEU A 74 5.88 5.94 14.76
N TRP A 75 6.27 4.83 14.12
CA TRP A 75 7.17 4.93 12.98
C TRP A 75 6.51 5.63 11.79
N VAL A 76 5.25 5.31 11.48
CA VAL A 76 4.48 6.01 10.44
C VAL A 76 4.34 7.50 10.76
N ALA A 77 4.08 7.86 12.02
CA ALA A 77 4.04 9.25 12.44
C ALA A 77 5.40 9.94 12.24
N SER A 78 6.51 9.27 12.55
CA SER A 78 7.87 9.78 12.35
C SER A 78 8.17 10.08 10.88
N LEU A 79 7.68 9.25 9.95
CA LEU A 79 7.77 9.49 8.51
C LEU A 79 6.96 10.71 8.08
N ILE A 80 5.71 10.85 8.55
CA ILE A 80 4.85 11.99 8.21
C ILE A 80 5.45 13.31 8.72
N GLN A 81 6.13 13.27 9.87
CA GLN A 81 6.84 14.42 10.43
C GLN A 81 8.19 14.72 9.77
N PHE A 82 8.57 13.96 8.72
CA PHE A 82 9.87 14.04 8.07
C PHE A 82 11.07 13.85 9.02
N LYS A 83 10.86 13.08 10.09
CA LYS A 83 11.87 12.71 11.10
C LYS A 83 11.88 11.19 11.28
N PRO A 84 12.29 10.43 10.24
CA PRO A 84 12.24 8.97 10.29
C PRO A 84 13.11 8.43 11.43
N ASP A 85 12.48 7.77 12.41
CA ASP A 85 13.20 7.11 13.49
C ASP A 85 13.44 5.63 13.13
N LEU A 86 14.65 5.35 12.66
CA LEU A 86 15.04 4.00 12.27
C LEU A 86 15.06 3.03 13.45
N ASN A 87 15.25 3.49 14.68
CA ASN A 87 15.29 2.62 15.85
C ASN A 87 13.95 1.91 16.08
N LEU A 88 12.84 2.57 15.75
CA LEU A 88 11.49 2.00 15.86
C LEU A 88 11.30 0.79 14.95
N ILE A 89 11.95 0.77 13.78
CA ILE A 89 11.90 -0.35 12.85
C ILE A 89 13.00 -1.37 13.10
N THR A 90 14.23 -0.94 13.35
CA THR A 90 15.36 -1.88 13.51
C THR A 90 15.25 -2.72 14.78
N ASN A 91 14.42 -2.30 15.74
CA ASN A 91 14.10 -3.06 16.94
C ASN A 91 12.74 -3.78 16.87
N SER A 92 11.94 -3.55 15.83
CA SER A 92 10.64 -4.21 15.69
C SER A 92 10.78 -5.67 15.24
N SER A 93 9.72 -6.45 15.43
CA SER A 93 9.63 -7.79 14.88
C SER A 93 9.79 -7.83 13.35
N ILE A 94 10.29 -8.97 12.86
CA ILE A 94 10.43 -9.26 11.43
C ILE A 94 9.07 -9.22 10.72
N ILE A 95 8.01 -9.62 11.42
CA ILE A 95 6.63 -9.60 10.91
C ILE A 95 6.20 -8.16 10.59
N LEU A 96 6.49 -7.19 11.49
CA LEU A 96 6.20 -5.78 11.24
C LEU A 96 6.94 -5.24 10.01
N ARG A 97 8.23 -5.58 9.88
CA ARG A 97 9.04 -5.17 8.72
C ARG A 97 8.49 -5.73 7.42
N ALA A 98 8.14 -7.02 7.42
CA ALA A 98 7.53 -7.67 6.26
C ALA A 98 6.18 -7.04 5.91
N HIS A 99 5.34 -6.75 6.91
CA HIS A 99 4.05 -6.08 6.71
C HIS A 99 4.23 -4.74 5.98
N PHE A 100 5.14 -3.87 6.43
CA PHE A 100 5.39 -2.59 5.75
C PHE A 100 5.85 -2.76 4.31
N ILE A 101 6.76 -3.70 4.03
CA ILE A 101 7.22 -3.96 2.66
C ILE A 101 6.03 -4.38 1.78
N ILE A 102 5.17 -5.27 2.28
CA ILE A 102 3.97 -5.72 1.55
C ILE A 102 3.02 -4.55 1.30
N VAL A 103 2.75 -3.72 2.31
CA VAL A 103 1.86 -2.56 2.19
C VAL A 103 2.40 -1.54 1.18
N PHE A 104 3.70 -1.21 1.25
CA PHE A 104 4.31 -0.28 0.30
C PHE A 104 4.33 -0.83 -1.12
N LEU A 105 4.62 -2.12 -1.30
CA LEU A 105 4.56 -2.76 -2.61
C LEU A 105 3.13 -2.78 -3.16
N PHE A 106 2.14 -3.06 -2.31
CA PHE A 106 0.73 -2.99 -2.66
C PHE A 106 0.34 -1.58 -3.13
N LEU A 107 0.70 -0.54 -2.36
CA LEU A 107 0.42 0.86 -2.72
C LEU A 107 1.10 1.26 -4.02
N LEU A 108 2.35 0.85 -4.22
CA LEU A 108 3.10 1.11 -5.44
C LEU A 108 2.41 0.49 -6.66
N LEU A 109 2.03 -0.80 -6.58
CA LEU A 109 1.30 -1.48 -7.64
C LEU A 109 -0.06 -0.85 -7.89
N LEU A 110 -0.76 -0.44 -6.82
CA LEU A 110 -2.08 0.17 -6.90
C LEU A 110 -2.03 1.49 -7.66
N ALA A 111 -0.97 2.30 -7.48
CA ALA A 111 -0.77 3.56 -8.17
C ALA A 111 -0.73 3.43 -9.70
N PHE A 112 -0.24 2.29 -10.22
CA PHE A 112 -0.18 2.00 -11.66
C PHE A 112 -1.48 1.41 -12.22
N THR A 113 -2.55 1.30 -11.42
CA THR A 113 -3.83 0.76 -11.87
C THR A 113 -4.95 1.77 -11.73
N ASN A 114 -5.96 1.69 -12.61
CA ASN A 114 -7.22 2.49 -12.56
C ASN A 114 -8.05 2.32 -11.27
N LYS A 115 -7.50 1.65 -10.26
CA LYS A 115 -8.10 1.32 -8.97
C LYS A 115 -7.56 2.21 -7.84
N VAL A 116 -6.53 3.04 -8.08
CA VAL A 116 -6.01 3.98 -7.06
C VAL A 116 -7.08 4.94 -6.55
N THR A 117 -8.07 5.28 -7.39
CA THR A 117 -9.23 6.11 -7.02
C THR A 117 -10.03 5.53 -5.85
N TYR A 118 -10.01 4.21 -5.64
CA TYR A 118 -10.70 3.57 -4.51
C TYR A 118 -10.06 3.87 -3.16
N ILE A 119 -8.82 4.37 -3.12
CA ILE A 119 -8.21 4.86 -1.87
C ILE A 119 -9.00 6.07 -1.34
N TYR A 120 -9.40 7.00 -2.22
CA TYR A 120 -10.13 8.22 -1.82
C TYR A 120 -11.65 8.01 -1.77
N LYS A 121 -12.19 7.14 -2.64
CA LYS A 121 -13.63 6.85 -2.74
C LYS A 121 -13.90 5.35 -2.59
N PRO A 122 -13.72 4.77 -1.40
CA PRO A 122 -13.94 3.34 -1.18
C PRO A 122 -15.38 2.90 -1.49
N HIS A 123 -16.36 3.80 -1.34
CA HIS A 123 -17.76 3.55 -1.68
C HIS A 123 -17.98 3.21 -3.16
N LEU A 124 -17.14 3.71 -4.08
CA LEU A 124 -17.24 3.37 -5.50
C LEU A 124 -16.85 1.90 -5.77
N TYR A 125 -15.92 1.35 -5.00
CA TYR A 125 -15.57 -0.06 -5.09
C TYR A 125 -16.73 -0.95 -4.68
N ILE A 126 -17.36 -0.64 -3.53
CA ILE A 126 -18.53 -1.37 -3.01
C ILE A 126 -19.68 -1.32 -4.02
N LYS A 127 -19.97 -0.13 -4.57
CA LYS A 127 -21.01 0.04 -5.61
C LYS A 127 -20.74 -0.84 -6.84
N SER A 128 -19.48 -0.94 -7.28
CA SER A 128 -19.11 -1.78 -8.42
C SER A 128 -19.25 -3.28 -8.17
N LEU A 129 -19.11 -3.73 -6.92
CA LEU A 129 -19.34 -5.13 -6.53
C LEU A 129 -20.83 -5.47 -6.53
N MET A 130 -21.67 -4.58 -5.98
CA MET A 130 -23.12 -4.78 -5.95
C MET A 130 -23.72 -4.81 -7.36
N ALA A 131 -23.30 -3.89 -8.24
CA ALA A 131 -23.80 -3.82 -9.62
C ALA A 131 -23.41 -5.02 -10.52
N LYS A 132 -22.49 -5.89 -10.06
CA LYS A 132 -22.08 -7.11 -10.78
C LYS A 132 -22.81 -8.36 -10.27
N SER A 133 -23.64 -8.22 -9.22
CA SER A 133 -24.40 -9.30 -8.59
C SER A 133 -25.87 -9.36 -9.05
N ASP A 134 -26.30 -8.40 -9.87
CA ASP A 134 -27.55 -8.41 -10.64
C ASP A 134 -27.26 -8.83 -12.09
#